data_AF-A0A6G2Q2A0-F1
#
_entry.id   AF-A0A6G2Q2A0-F1
#
_cell.length_a   1.000
_cell.length_b   1.000
_cell.length_c   1.000
_cell.angle_alpha   90.00
_cell.angle_beta   90.00
_cell.angle_gamma   90.00
#
_symmetry.space_group_name_H-M   'P 1'
#
loop_
_entity.id
_entity.type
_entity.pdbx_description
1 polymer ?
#
loop_
_entity_poly.entity_id
_entity_poly.type
_entity_poly.pdbx_seq_one_letter_code
_entity_poly.pdbx_strand_id
1 'polypeptide(L)'
;MTGWDISPEGVRSVISKVRDAAGDMSTGITLYGQSVQDAMEAAGTLSFDGESSGSHDRAGGLVAVALGKFVEGTEKDVAFLPLRAADSANGAAEATNAYLAGDLEQAWNAQHHATLPPDVTAFLEKARSKADGKQ
;
A
#
# COMPACT_ATOMS: atom_id res chain seq x y z
N MET A 1 -12.95 -37.20 4.80
CA MET A 1 -12.06 -36.49 3.86
C MET A 1 -12.09 -35.04 4.27
N THR A 2 -10.93 -34.47 4.60
CA THR A 2 -10.81 -33.04 4.85
C THR A 2 -11.12 -32.35 3.52
N GLY A 3 -11.91 -31.29 3.49
CA GLY A 3 -12.31 -30.62 2.23
C GLY A 3 -11.16 -29.93 1.48
N TRP A 4 -9.92 -30.19 1.89
CA TRP A 4 -8.68 -29.60 1.41
C TRP A 4 -7.96 -30.60 0.50
N ASP A 5 -8.17 -30.44 -0.80
CA ASP A 5 -7.38 -31.08 -1.85
C ASP A 5 -6.54 -30.01 -2.53
N ILE A 6 -5.38 -29.71 -1.94
CA ILE A 6 -4.45 -28.68 -2.41
C ILE A 6 -3.11 -29.31 -2.79
N SER A 7 -2.55 -28.85 -3.92
CA SER A 7 -1.17 -29.13 -4.31
C SER A 7 -0.26 -28.04 -3.71
N PRO A 8 0.66 -28.37 -2.78
CA PRO A 8 1.57 -27.39 -2.19
C PRO A 8 2.44 -26.70 -3.24
N GLU A 9 2.91 -27.42 -4.26
CA GLU A 9 3.65 -26.83 -5.38
C GLU A 9 2.78 -25.88 -6.22
N GLY A 10 1.52 -26.23 -6.46
CA GLY A 10 0.56 -25.36 -7.15
C GLY A 10 0.32 -24.06 -6.39
N VAL A 11 0.10 -24.15 -5.07
CA VAL A 11 -0.09 -22.98 -4.21
C VAL A 11 1.16 -22.09 -4.22
N ARG A 12 2.36 -22.68 -4.10
CA ARG A 12 3.63 -21.93 -4.17
C ARG A 12 3.79 -21.20 -5.50
N SER A 13 3.41 -21.83 -6.62
CA SER A 13 3.46 -21.18 -7.93
C SER A 13 2.53 -19.97 -8.02
N VAL A 14 1.29 -20.08 -7.51
CA VAL A 14 0.34 -18.97 -7.47
C VAL A 14 0.85 -17.85 -6.58
N ILE A 15 1.35 -18.17 -5.38
CA ILE A 15 1.92 -17.18 -4.46
C ILE A 15 3.09 -16.43 -5.10
N SER A 16 3.96 -17.12 -5.86
CA SER A 16 5.05 -16.47 -6.60
C SER A 16 4.53 -15.41 -7.56
N LYS A 17 3.54 -15.75 -8.40
CA LYS A 17 2.94 -14.82 -9.36
C LYS A 17 2.28 -13.61 -8.68
N VAL A 18 1.60 -13.85 -7.55
CA VAL A 18 0.99 -12.75 -6.76
C VAL A 18 2.07 -11.82 -6.20
N ARG A 19 3.20 -12.37 -5.73
CA ARG A 19 4.33 -11.57 -5.24
C ARG A 19 5.00 -10.77 -6.35
N ASP A 20 5.17 -11.35 -7.53
CA ASP A 20 5.71 -10.64 -8.70
C ASP A 20 4.80 -9.46 -9.08
N ALA A 21 3.49 -9.70 -9.20
CA ALA A 21 2.51 -8.66 -9.48
C ALA A 21 2.44 -7.59 -8.38
N ALA A 22 2.58 -7.97 -7.11
CA ALA A 22 2.66 -7.02 -6.00
C ALA A 22 3.95 -6.18 -6.05
N GLY A 23 5.06 -6.76 -6.53
CA GLY A 23 6.32 -6.04 -6.79
C GLY A 23 6.17 -4.99 -7.89
N ASP A 24 5.52 -5.35 -9.00
CA ASP A 24 5.20 -4.41 -10.08
C ASP A 24 4.28 -3.28 -9.59
N MET A 25 3.29 -3.63 -8.76
CA MET A 25 2.40 -2.66 -8.14
C MET A 25 3.15 -1.70 -7.21
N SER A 26 4.06 -2.20 -6.37
CA SER A 26 4.90 -1.34 -5.53
C SER A 26 5.75 -0.36 -6.36
N THR A 27 6.29 -0.83 -7.48
CA THR A 27 7.03 0.01 -8.43
C THR A 27 6.13 1.10 -9.02
N GLY A 28 4.91 0.74 -9.43
CA GLY A 28 3.91 1.69 -9.90
C GLY A 28 3.53 2.74 -8.87
N ILE A 29 3.39 2.36 -7.59
CA ILE A 29 3.10 3.29 -6.49
C ILE A 29 4.26 4.27 -6.27
N THR A 30 5.51 3.79 -6.33
CA THR A 30 6.69 4.67 -6.24
C THR A 30 6.72 5.67 -7.39
N LEU A 31 6.52 5.21 -8.63
CA LEU A 31 6.47 6.08 -9.81
C LEU A 31 5.32 7.09 -9.74
N TYR A 32 4.15 6.68 -9.23
CA TYR A 32 3.02 7.56 -8.98
C TYR A 32 3.39 8.68 -8.01
N GLY A 33 4.00 8.35 -6.86
CA GLY A 33 4.42 9.35 -5.88
C GLY A 33 5.43 10.35 -6.46
N GLN A 34 6.43 9.86 -7.19
CA GLN A 34 7.42 10.71 -7.88
C GLN A 34 6.74 11.62 -8.92
N SER A 35 5.86 11.08 -9.75
CA SER A 35 5.17 11.84 -10.80
C SER A 35 4.28 12.94 -10.22
N VAL A 36 3.62 12.69 -9.07
CA VAL A 36 2.83 13.72 -8.40
C VAL A 36 3.73 14.79 -7.82
N GLN A 37 4.86 14.42 -7.20
CA GLN A 37 5.83 15.39 -6.68
C GLN A 37 6.39 16.28 -7.81
N ASP A 38 6.82 15.68 -8.91
CA ASP A 38 7.33 16.41 -10.08
C ASP A 38 6.28 17.37 -10.65
N ALA A 39 5.02 16.93 -10.71
CA ALA A 39 3.91 17.77 -11.15
C ALA A 39 3.63 18.93 -10.18
N MET A 40 3.73 18.70 -8.86
CA MET A 40 3.61 19.76 -7.85
C MET A 40 4.74 20.79 -7.97
N GLU A 41 5.98 20.35 -8.23
CA GLU A 41 7.12 21.23 -8.44
C GLU A 41 7.02 22.03 -9.75
N ALA A 42 6.45 21.42 -10.80
CA ALA A 42 6.21 22.06 -12.10
C ALA A 42 4.97 22.97 -12.15
N ALA A 43 4.07 22.89 -11.18
CA ALA A 43 2.75 23.56 -11.17
C ALA A 43 2.79 25.11 -11.10
N GLY A 44 3.97 25.72 -11.11
CA GLY A 44 4.15 27.17 -10.99
C GLY A 44 3.78 27.70 -9.61
N THR A 45 4.05 28.97 -9.37
CA THR A 45 3.73 29.66 -8.10
C THR A 45 2.76 30.80 -8.38
N LEU A 46 1.82 31.04 -7.47
CA LEU A 46 0.99 32.23 -7.55
C LEU A 46 1.81 33.45 -7.09
N SER A 47 1.91 34.48 -7.92
CA SER A 47 2.33 35.81 -7.50
C SER A 47 1.09 36.69 -7.37
N PHE A 48 0.72 37.08 -6.15
CA PHE A 48 -0.26 38.15 -5.96
C PHE A 48 0.45 39.48 -6.12
N ASP A 49 0.24 40.14 -7.27
CA ASP A 49 0.72 41.50 -7.50
C ASP A 49 -0.25 42.48 -6.82
N GLY A 50 0.20 43.08 -5.71
CA GLY A 50 -0.60 44.06 -4.99
C GLY A 50 -0.48 44.10 -3.47
N GLU A 51 0.70 43.84 -2.88
CA GLU A 51 1.24 44.58 -1.72
C GLU A 51 2.67 44.09 -1.47
N SER A 52 3.65 44.99 -1.59
CA SER A 52 5.05 44.66 -1.35
C SER A 52 5.28 44.44 0.13
N SER A 53 5.48 43.20 0.57
CA SER A 53 6.09 42.87 1.89
C SER A 53 6.64 41.43 1.92
N GLY A 54 7.84 41.25 1.39
CA GLY A 54 8.94 40.58 2.12
C GLY A 54 8.81 39.17 2.67
N SER A 55 7.81 38.34 2.33
CA SER A 55 7.81 36.93 2.75
C SER A 55 8.37 36.01 1.66
N HIS A 56 9.42 35.27 2.02
CA HIS A 56 10.02 34.17 1.27
C HIS A 56 9.10 32.95 1.08
N ASP A 57 7.80 33.07 1.35
CA ASP A 57 6.86 31.98 1.14
C ASP A 57 6.28 32.06 -0.27
N ARG A 58 7.01 31.44 -1.21
CA ARG A 58 6.44 30.99 -2.48
C ARG A 58 5.32 30.00 -2.17
N ALA A 59 4.10 30.50 -1.98
CA ALA A 59 2.92 29.66 -1.90
C ALA A 59 2.84 28.84 -3.20
N GLY A 60 2.88 27.51 -3.07
CA GLY A 60 2.75 26.60 -4.21
C GLY A 60 1.51 26.96 -5.04
N GLY A 61 1.59 26.84 -6.37
CA GLY A 61 0.46 27.08 -7.24
C GLY A 61 -0.77 26.27 -6.82
N LEU A 62 -1.98 26.75 -7.16
CA LEU A 62 -3.23 26.07 -6.80
C LEU A 62 -3.25 24.59 -7.21
N VAL A 63 -2.59 24.26 -8.33
CA VAL A 63 -2.46 22.88 -8.82
C VAL A 63 -1.59 22.03 -7.89
N ALA A 64 -0.50 22.56 -7.35
CA ALA A 64 0.33 21.84 -6.37
C ALA A 64 -0.46 21.53 -5.10
N VAL A 65 -1.25 22.50 -4.61
CA VAL A 65 -2.12 22.31 -3.43
C VAL A 65 -3.19 21.25 -3.70
N ALA A 66 -3.83 21.31 -4.88
CA ALA A 66 -4.86 20.34 -5.27
C ALA A 66 -4.30 18.92 -5.39
N LEU A 67 -3.10 18.76 -5.95
CA LEU A 67 -2.40 17.47 -6.02
C LEU A 67 -2.05 16.93 -4.63
N GLY A 68 -1.58 17.79 -3.73
CA GLY A 68 -1.35 17.40 -2.32
C GLY A 68 -2.63 16.86 -1.66
N LYS A 69 -3.77 17.55 -1.84
CA LYS A 69 -5.06 17.08 -1.32
C LYS A 69 -5.57 15.81 -1.99
N PHE A 70 -5.31 15.63 -3.29
CA PHE A 70 -5.66 14.41 -4.00
C PHE A 70 -4.87 13.21 -3.48
N VAL A 71 -3.56 13.36 -3.26
CA VAL A 71 -2.72 12.30 -2.67
C VAL A 71 -3.16 11.99 -1.25
N GLU A 72 -3.37 12.99 -0.39
CA GLU A 72 -3.90 12.79 0.97
C GLU A 72 -5.24 12.02 0.94
N GLY A 73 -6.12 12.35 -0.01
CA GLY A 73 -7.43 11.72 -0.14
C GLY A 73 -7.39 10.28 -0.67
N THR A 74 -6.36 9.90 -1.42
CA THR A 74 -6.23 8.60 -2.10
C THR A 74 -5.19 7.67 -1.47
N GLU A 75 -4.41 8.14 -0.50
CA GLU A 75 -3.33 7.39 0.15
C GLU A 75 -3.79 6.01 0.65
N LYS A 76 -4.99 5.95 1.24
CA LYS A 76 -5.58 4.69 1.72
C LYS A 76 -5.90 3.73 0.58
N ASP A 77 -6.45 4.23 -0.52
CA ASP A 77 -6.81 3.40 -1.67
C ASP A 77 -5.56 2.84 -2.36
N VAL A 78 -4.53 3.68 -2.47
CA VAL A 78 -3.22 3.29 -3.04
C VAL A 78 -2.53 2.24 -2.16
N ALA A 79 -2.61 2.38 -0.83
CA ALA A 79 -2.02 1.42 0.11
C ALA A 79 -2.85 0.13 0.25
N PHE A 80 -4.16 0.17 0.01
CA PHE A 80 -5.05 -0.97 0.23
C PHE A 80 -4.72 -2.17 -0.66
N LEU A 81 -4.51 -1.94 -1.96
CA LEU A 81 -4.29 -3.01 -2.94
C LEU A 81 -3.04 -3.87 -2.65
N PRO A 82 -1.83 -3.30 -2.45
CA PRO A 82 -0.65 -4.11 -2.16
C PRO A 82 -0.75 -4.81 -0.80
N LEU A 83 -1.37 -4.18 0.21
CA LEU A 83 -1.61 -4.82 1.51
C LEU A 83 -2.53 -6.02 1.38
N ARG A 84 -3.66 -5.87 0.67
CA ARG A 84 -4.62 -6.95 0.45
C ARG A 84 -3.99 -8.12 -0.32
N ALA A 85 -3.14 -7.83 -1.30
CA ALA A 85 -2.40 -8.84 -2.05
C ALA A 85 -1.39 -9.59 -1.15
N ALA A 86 -0.65 -8.86 -0.31
CA ALA A 86 0.29 -9.43 0.64
C ALA A 86 -0.40 -10.33 1.67
N ASP A 87 -1.50 -9.87 2.27
CA ASP A 87 -2.27 -10.65 3.25
C ASP A 87 -2.86 -11.91 2.63
N SER A 88 -3.34 -11.84 1.39
CA SER A 88 -3.81 -13.01 0.63
C SER A 88 -2.69 -14.04 0.42
N ALA A 89 -1.52 -13.58 -0.01
CA ALA A 89 -0.37 -14.44 -0.28
C ALA A 89 0.17 -15.09 1.00
N ASN A 90 0.22 -14.32 2.10
CA ASN A 90 0.66 -14.81 3.40
C ASN A 90 -0.33 -15.82 3.99
N GLY A 91 -1.64 -15.52 3.96
CA GLY A 91 -2.66 -16.45 4.41
C GLY A 91 -2.66 -17.76 3.64
N ALA A 92 -2.47 -17.71 2.31
CA ALA A 92 -2.33 -18.92 1.50
C ALA A 92 -1.08 -19.74 1.89
N ALA A 93 0.04 -19.07 2.18
CA ALA A 93 1.26 -19.73 2.63
C ALA A 93 1.09 -20.38 4.01
N GLU A 94 0.54 -19.63 4.97
CA GLU A 94 0.28 -20.10 6.34
C GLU A 94 -0.71 -21.26 6.36
N ALA A 95 -1.80 -21.15 5.60
CA ALA A 95 -2.79 -22.21 5.49
C ALA A 95 -2.21 -23.50 4.88
N THR A 96 -1.36 -23.37 3.87
CA THR A 96 -0.67 -24.53 3.26
C THR A 96 0.30 -25.16 4.26
N ASN A 97 1.04 -24.36 5.03
CA ASN A 97 1.96 -24.88 6.04
C ASN A 97 1.21 -25.60 7.16
N ALA A 98 0.10 -25.05 7.64
CA ALA A 98 -0.76 -25.67 8.64
C ALA A 98 -1.39 -26.97 8.13
N TYR A 99 -1.86 -26.99 6.88
CA TYR A 99 -2.36 -28.19 6.22
C TYR A 99 -1.29 -29.29 6.16
N LEU A 100 -0.06 -28.96 5.77
CA LEU A 100 1.07 -29.90 5.74
C LEU A 100 1.46 -30.42 7.13
N ALA A 101 1.24 -29.62 8.19
CA ALA A 101 1.44 -30.02 9.57
C ALA A 101 0.27 -30.89 10.12
N GLY A 102 -0.80 -31.07 9.34
CA GLY A 102 -2.01 -31.79 9.77
C GLY A 102 -2.96 -30.96 10.65
N ASP A 103 -2.71 -29.66 10.80
CA ASP A 103 -3.54 -28.73 11.58
C ASP A 103 -4.53 -28.00 10.68
N LEU A 104 -5.69 -28.61 10.51
CA LEU A 104 -6.74 -28.11 9.62
C LEU A 104 -7.49 -26.91 10.20
N GLU A 105 -7.56 -26.81 11.53
CA GLU A 105 -8.19 -25.67 12.19
C GLU A 105 -7.35 -24.43 11.97
N GLN A 106 -6.03 -24.52 12.18
CA GLN A 106 -5.11 -23.45 11.87
C GLN A 106 -5.08 -23.11 10.38
N ALA A 107 -5.19 -24.11 9.50
CA ALA A 107 -5.28 -23.87 8.06
C ALA A 107 -6.54 -23.05 7.68
N TRP A 108 -7.69 -23.41 8.26
CA TRP A 108 -8.92 -22.67 8.06
C TRP A 108 -8.86 -21.25 8.66
N ASN A 109 -8.32 -21.10 9.87
CA ASN A 109 -8.15 -19.81 10.53
C ASN A 109 -7.26 -18.88 9.70
N ALA A 110 -6.12 -19.36 9.19
CA ALA A 110 -5.21 -18.57 8.35
C ALA A 110 -5.90 -18.10 7.06
N GLN A 111 -6.66 -18.98 6.40
CA GLN A 111 -7.42 -18.62 5.21
C GLN A 111 -8.52 -17.59 5.53
N HIS A 112 -9.26 -17.78 6.62
CA HIS A 112 -10.32 -16.87 7.04
C HIS A 112 -9.77 -15.48 7.39
N HIS A 113 -8.69 -15.42 8.17
CA HIS A 113 -8.03 -14.16 8.51
C HIS A 113 -7.55 -13.39 7.28
N ALA A 114 -7.02 -14.08 6.28
CA ALA A 114 -6.61 -13.45 5.03
C ALA A 114 -7.77 -12.97 4.14
N THR A 115 -9.04 -13.25 4.48
CA THR A 115 -10.20 -12.63 3.81
C THR A 115 -10.58 -11.27 4.39
N LEU A 116 -10.12 -10.98 5.61
CA LEU A 116 -10.41 -9.73 6.29
C LEU A 116 -9.74 -8.57 5.55
N PRO A 117 -10.36 -7.38 5.53
CA PRO A 117 -9.73 -6.21 4.97
C PRO A 117 -8.48 -5.83 5.78
N PRO A 118 -7.38 -5.43 5.13
CA PRO A 118 -6.19 -4.95 5.82
C PRO A 118 -6.52 -3.68 6.61
N ASP A 119 -5.91 -3.54 7.79
CA ASP A 119 -5.96 -2.28 8.53
C ASP A 119 -4.96 -1.27 7.92
N VAL A 120 -5.41 -0.59 6.88
CA VAL A 120 -4.62 0.42 6.16
C VAL A 120 -4.28 1.60 7.08
N THR A 121 -5.14 1.94 8.04
CA THR A 121 -4.91 3.10 8.92
C THR A 121 -3.74 2.81 9.85
N ALA A 122 -3.75 1.66 10.53
CA ALA A 122 -2.65 1.24 11.39
C ALA A 122 -1.33 1.10 10.60
N PHE A 123 -1.40 0.62 9.36
CA PHE A 123 -0.23 0.55 8.48
C PHE A 123 0.37 1.93 8.18
N LEU A 124 -0.45 2.90 7.76
CA LEU A 124 0.02 4.25 7.45
C LEU A 124 0.53 4.98 8.69
N GLU A 125 -0.11 4.82 9.85
CA GLU A 125 0.37 5.38 11.11
C GLU A 125 1.75 4.84 11.49
N LYS A 126 1.95 3.52 11.35
CA LYS A 126 3.25 2.89 11.58
C LYS A 126 4.31 3.33 10.57
N ALA A 127 3.92 3.56 9.31
CA ALA A 127 4.83 4.07 8.30
C ALA A 127 5.30 5.50 8.63
N ARG A 128 4.38 6.36 9.10
CA ARG A 128 4.68 7.73 9.53
C ARG A 128 5.54 7.78 10.79
N SER A 129 5.24 6.97 11.80
CA SER A 129 6.05 6.92 13.03
C SER A 129 7.51 6.49 12.76
N LYS A 130 7.69 5.55 11.82
CA LYS A 130 9.00 5.13 11.35
C LYS A 130 9.74 6.25 10.60
N ALA A 131 9.03 7.05 9.81
CA ALA A 131 9.60 8.20 9.11
C ALA A 131 10.03 9.32 10.09
N ASP A 132 9.27 9.52 11.17
CA ASP A 132 9.53 10.54 12.18
C ASP A 132 10.61 10.15 13.22
N GLY A 133 11.22 8.97 13.10
CA GLY A 133 12.28 8.50 14.01
C GLY A 133 11.81 8.21 15.45
N LYS A 134 10.50 8.11 15.68
CA LYS A 134 9.94 7.71 16.98
C LYS A 134 9.89 6.19 17.07
N GLN A 135 10.97 5.58 17.55
CA GLN A 135 10.95 4.22 18.13
C GLN A 135 10.64 4.28 19.62
#